data_AF-A0A535D8A0-F1
#
_entry.id   AF-A0A535D8A0-F1
#
_cell.length_a   1.000
_cell.length_b   1.000
_cell.length_c   1.000
_cell.angle_alpha   90.00
_cell.angle_beta   90.00
_cell.angle_gamma   90.00
#
_symmetry.space_group_name_H-M   'P 1'
#
loop_
_entity.id
_entity.type
_entity.pdbx_description
1 polymer ?
#
loop_
_entity_poly.entity_id
_entity_poly.type
_entity_poly.pdbx_seq_one_letter_code
_entity_poly.pdbx_strand_id
1 'polypeptide(L)'
;VGRQTGGIRLFHEFDADLTVIGLTMGVSRSQSATVVATVTNRGASDAGAFVVRFSDGSRTLDANVSGLAAGQTVKVSVLWSTQIKNGTYRITATADATNAVSETNETNNSLARTFTVSGGKVTAQ
;
A
#
# COMPACT_ATOMS: atom_id res chain seq x y z
N VAL A 1 16.07 25.71 -37.66
CA VAL A 1 15.08 26.30 -36.74
C VAL A 1 14.82 25.28 -35.64
N GLY A 2 15.43 25.50 -34.47
CA GLY A 2 15.27 24.65 -33.30
C GLY A 2 14.53 25.43 -32.23
N ARG A 3 13.52 24.78 -31.65
CA ARG A 3 12.86 25.02 -30.35
C ARG A 3 11.48 24.38 -30.43
N GLN A 4 11.41 23.10 -30.09
CA GLN A 4 10.12 22.55 -29.65
C GLN A 4 9.91 23.04 -28.22
N THR A 5 9.03 24.02 -28.12
CA THR A 5 8.57 24.64 -26.89
C THR A 5 7.50 23.73 -26.29
N GLY A 6 7.69 23.31 -25.03
CA GLY A 6 6.62 22.81 -24.16
C GLY A 6 5.88 21.59 -24.69
N GLY A 7 6.50 20.42 -24.59
CA GLY A 7 5.76 19.16 -24.66
C GLY A 7 4.76 19.11 -23.51
N ILE A 8 3.51 19.42 -23.81
CA ILE A 8 2.36 18.91 -23.07
C ILE A 8 2.62 17.42 -22.81
N ARG A 9 2.83 17.05 -21.54
CA ARG A 9 2.98 15.65 -21.14
C ARG A 9 1.61 14.99 -21.30
N LEU A 10 1.24 14.68 -22.54
CA LEU A 10 -0.06 14.13 -22.95
C LEU A 10 -0.21 12.63 -22.65
N PHE A 11 0.76 11.99 -21.98
CA PHE A 11 0.84 10.54 -21.85
C PHE A 11 0.56 10.02 -20.42
N HIS A 12 -0.16 10.78 -19.59
CA HIS A 12 -0.61 10.28 -18.28
C HIS A 12 -1.50 9.02 -18.38
N GLU A 13 -2.01 8.68 -19.57
CA GLU A 13 -2.79 7.46 -19.81
C GLU A 13 -1.95 6.17 -19.74
N PHE A 14 -0.62 6.27 -19.89
CA PHE A 14 0.28 5.11 -19.88
C PHE A 14 1.16 5.02 -18.63
N ASP A 15 0.93 5.86 -17.63
CA ASP A 15 1.70 5.86 -16.38
C ASP A 15 1.45 4.58 -15.56
N ALA A 16 2.18 4.43 -14.46
CA ALA A 16 1.92 3.37 -13.48
C ALA A 16 0.55 3.60 -12.80
N ASP A 17 -0.01 2.56 -12.19
CA ASP A 17 -1.18 2.72 -11.31
C ASP A 17 -1.12 1.67 -10.20
N LEU A 18 -0.71 2.09 -9.01
CA LEU A 18 -0.48 1.32 -7.81
C LEU A 18 -1.73 1.26 -6.95
N THR A 19 -2.47 0.17 -7.09
CA THR A 19 -3.67 -0.06 -6.27
C THR A 19 -3.38 -0.99 -5.11
N VAL A 20 -3.85 -0.65 -3.89
CA VAL A 20 -3.91 -1.62 -2.79
C VAL A 20 -5.16 -2.47 -2.94
N ILE A 21 -4.99 -3.73 -3.34
CA ILE A 21 -6.09 -4.66 -3.63
C ILE A 21 -6.42 -5.59 -2.46
N GLY A 22 -5.58 -5.64 -1.43
CA GLY A 22 -5.79 -6.50 -0.28
C GLY A 22 -5.10 -5.99 0.97
N LEU A 23 -5.76 -6.15 2.11
CA LEU A 23 -5.19 -5.89 3.42
C LEU A 23 -5.54 -7.06 4.34
N THR A 24 -4.54 -7.67 4.94
CA THR A 24 -4.72 -8.81 5.85
C THR A 24 -3.88 -8.61 7.10
N MET A 25 -4.29 -9.27 8.18
CA MET A 25 -3.60 -9.21 9.45
C MET A 25 -3.55 -10.61 10.04
N GLY A 26 -2.36 -11.08 10.36
CA GLY A 26 -2.11 -12.33 11.07
C GLY A 26 -1.66 -12.04 12.49
N VAL A 27 -2.11 -12.86 13.45
CA VAL A 27 -1.62 -12.84 14.83
C VAL A 27 -1.05 -14.21 15.15
N SER A 28 0.18 -14.22 15.66
CA SER A 28 0.89 -15.41 16.11
C SER A 28 0.47 -15.82 17.52
N ARG A 29 0.86 -17.03 17.94
CA ARG A 29 0.61 -17.52 19.31
C ARG A 29 1.27 -16.65 20.39
N SER A 30 2.33 -15.92 20.05
CA SER A 30 3.00 -14.95 20.94
C SER A 30 2.35 -13.56 20.93
N GLN A 31 1.14 -13.42 20.37
CA GLN A 31 0.43 -12.15 20.20
C GLN A 31 1.16 -11.13 19.33
N SER A 32 2.15 -11.57 18.54
CA SER A 32 2.78 -10.70 17.55
C SER A 32 1.89 -10.62 16.32
N ALA A 33 1.50 -9.40 15.96
CA ALA A 33 0.63 -9.06 14.84
C ALA A 33 1.44 -8.57 13.65
N THR A 34 1.20 -9.17 12.48
CA THR A 34 1.79 -8.77 11.21
C THR A 34 0.67 -8.34 10.29
N VAL A 35 0.80 -7.16 9.68
CA VAL A 35 -0.14 -6.66 8.68
C VAL A 35 0.51 -6.78 7.32
N VAL A 36 -0.26 -7.21 6.32
CA VAL A 36 0.19 -7.42 4.95
C VAL A 36 -0.74 -6.70 3.99
N ALA A 37 -0.20 -5.74 3.24
CA ALA A 37 -0.85 -5.14 2.08
C ALA A 37 -0.48 -5.91 0.82
N THR A 38 -1.45 -6.08 -0.09
CA THR A 38 -1.23 -6.58 -1.44
C THR A 38 -1.40 -5.41 -2.40
N VAL A 39 -0.32 -5.03 -3.06
CA VAL A 39 -0.26 -3.88 -3.98
C VAL A 39 -0.09 -4.42 -5.39
N THR A 40 -0.86 -3.92 -6.34
CA THR A 40 -0.71 -4.26 -7.76
C THR A 40 -0.44 -3.00 -8.57
N ASN A 41 0.44 -3.10 -9.57
CA ASN A 41 0.54 -2.09 -10.61
C ASN A 41 -0.38 -2.50 -11.76
N ARG A 42 -1.53 -1.83 -11.92
CA ARG A 42 -2.47 -2.07 -13.03
C ARG A 42 -2.27 -1.10 -14.20
N GLY A 43 -1.29 -0.20 -14.10
CA GLY A 43 -0.92 0.75 -15.16
C GLY A 43 -0.11 0.08 -16.28
N ALA A 44 0.20 0.86 -17.31
CA ALA A 44 0.93 0.39 -18.49
C ALA A 44 2.46 0.54 -18.37
N SER A 45 2.94 1.30 -17.38
CA SER A 45 4.36 1.53 -17.12
C SER A 45 4.81 0.96 -15.77
N ASP A 46 6.11 0.70 -15.66
CA ASP A 46 6.74 0.26 -14.41
C ASP A 46 6.74 1.39 -13.37
N ALA A 47 6.40 1.06 -12.13
CA ALA A 47 6.55 1.96 -11.00
C ALA A 47 7.99 1.88 -10.46
N GLY A 48 8.61 3.05 -10.27
CA GLY A 48 9.88 3.18 -9.55
C GLY A 48 9.73 2.88 -8.05
N ALA A 49 10.75 3.18 -7.25
CA ALA A 49 10.68 2.94 -5.81
C ALA A 49 9.57 3.79 -5.16
N PHE A 50 8.78 3.17 -4.28
CA PHE A 50 7.69 3.82 -3.56
C PHE A 50 7.56 3.31 -2.13
N VAL A 51 6.80 4.04 -1.31
CA VAL A 51 6.55 3.71 0.10
C VAL A 51 5.12 3.21 0.28
N VAL A 52 4.96 2.04 0.90
CA VAL A 52 3.65 1.59 1.42
C VAL A 52 3.54 1.97 2.89
N ARG A 53 2.58 2.83 3.20
CA ARG A 53 2.30 3.29 4.56
C ARG A 53 1.13 2.53 5.16
N PHE A 54 1.29 2.04 6.38
CA PHE A 54 0.24 1.43 7.20
C PHE A 54 -0.08 2.34 8.38
N SER A 55 -1.34 2.68 8.59
CA SER A 55 -1.75 3.55 9.71
C SER A 55 -3.11 3.17 10.30
N ASP A 56 -3.29 3.39 11.59
CA ASP A 56 -4.60 3.32 12.29
C ASP A 56 -5.08 4.69 12.79
N GLY A 57 -4.44 5.78 12.35
CA GLY A 57 -4.66 7.15 12.83
C GLY A 57 -3.86 7.51 14.09
N SER A 58 -3.39 6.53 14.86
CA SER A 58 -2.52 6.75 16.04
C SER A 58 -1.07 6.34 15.79
N ARG A 59 -0.88 5.33 14.95
CA ARG A 59 0.42 4.76 14.56
C ARG A 59 0.58 4.81 13.05
N THR A 60 1.82 4.90 12.63
CA THR A 60 2.22 4.87 11.23
C THR A 60 3.48 4.04 11.08
N LEU A 61 3.48 3.09 10.15
CA LEU A 61 4.63 2.27 9.78
C LEU A 61 4.79 2.32 8.27
N ASP A 62 6.02 2.54 7.81
CA ASP A 62 6.36 2.64 6.40
C ASP A 62 7.20 1.43 5.96
N ALA A 63 6.92 0.93 4.76
CA ALA A 63 7.68 -0.13 4.12
C ALA A 63 8.09 0.30 2.71
N ASN A 64 9.38 0.16 2.40
CA ASN A 64 9.94 0.55 1.11
C ASN A 64 9.78 -0.58 0.10
N VAL A 65 9.37 -0.24 -1.12
CA VAL A 65 9.33 -1.13 -2.28
C VAL A 65 10.27 -0.55 -3.33
N SER A 66 11.21 -1.35 -3.83
CA SER A 66 12.22 -0.87 -4.80
C SER A 66 11.66 -0.54 -6.17
N GLY A 67 10.46 -1.05 -6.48
CA GLY A 67 9.75 -0.87 -7.73
C GLY A 67 8.73 -1.97 -7.95
N LEU A 68 7.80 -1.75 -8.88
CA LEU A 68 6.79 -2.73 -9.27
C LEU A 68 6.49 -2.61 -10.76
N ALA A 69 6.91 -3.61 -11.54
CA ALA A 69 6.68 -3.63 -12.97
C ALA A 69 5.18 -3.65 -13.32
N ALA A 70 4.84 -3.19 -14.52
CA ALA A 70 3.46 -3.17 -15.01
C ALA A 70 2.82 -4.58 -14.93
N GLY A 71 1.58 -4.65 -14.47
CA GLY A 71 0.82 -5.89 -14.28
C GLY A 71 1.29 -6.79 -13.12
N GLN A 72 2.34 -6.40 -12.38
CA GLN A 72 2.84 -7.20 -11.25
C GLN A 72 2.13 -6.86 -9.94
N THR A 73 2.15 -7.84 -9.04
CA THR A 73 1.60 -7.73 -7.67
C THR A 73 2.69 -8.06 -6.65
N VAL A 74 2.78 -7.28 -5.58
CA VAL A 74 3.68 -7.50 -4.46
C VAL A 74 2.92 -7.53 -3.13
N LYS A 75 3.38 -8.38 -2.22
CA LYS A 75 2.90 -8.39 -0.83
C LYS A 75 3.92 -7.67 0.05
N VAL A 76 3.48 -6.62 0.72
CA VAL A 76 4.31 -5.80 1.61
C VAL A 76 3.82 -5.99 3.03
N SER A 77 4.72 -6.29 3.97
CA SER A 77 4.35 -6.60 5.34
C SER A 77 5.10 -5.75 6.36
N VAL A 78 4.43 -5.47 7.48
CA VAL A 78 5.00 -4.79 8.64
C VAL A 78 4.67 -5.55 9.92
N LEU A 79 5.61 -5.57 10.86
CA LEU A 79 5.35 -6.00 12.23
C LEU A 79 4.57 -4.90 12.93
N TRP A 80 3.25 -5.09 13.06
CA TRP A 80 2.33 -4.09 13.60
C TRP A 80 2.42 -3.96 15.12
N SER A 81 2.55 -5.11 15.81
CA SER A 81 2.70 -5.15 17.25
C SER A 81 3.36 -6.46 17.66
N THR A 82 4.16 -6.46 18.72
CA THR A 82 4.70 -7.69 19.32
C THR A 82 3.77 -8.28 20.38
N GLN A 83 2.86 -7.48 20.94
CA GLN A 83 1.93 -7.84 22.01
C GLN A 83 0.57 -7.18 21.74
N ILE A 84 -0.13 -7.66 20.73
CA ILE A 84 -1.44 -7.08 20.39
C ILE A 84 -2.50 -7.50 21.41
N LYS A 85 -3.35 -6.54 21.78
CA LYS A 85 -4.47 -6.77 22.70
C LYS A 85 -5.73 -7.13 21.92
N ASN A 86 -6.72 -7.66 22.63
CA ASN A 86 -8.05 -7.81 22.05
C ASN A 86 -8.63 -6.43 21.74
N GLY A 87 -9.36 -6.31 20.64
CA GLY A 87 -9.93 -5.04 20.21
C GLY A 87 -10.13 -4.96 18.70
N THR A 88 -10.62 -3.81 18.25
CA THR A 88 -10.86 -3.51 16.85
C THR A 88 -9.82 -2.53 16.35
N TYR A 89 -9.17 -2.88 15.23
CA TYR A 89 -8.11 -2.11 14.59
C TYR A 89 -8.54 -1.77 13.18
N ARG A 90 -8.80 -0.48 12.90
CA ARG A 90 -9.02 0.02 11.55
C ARG A 90 -7.69 0.43 10.97
N ILE A 91 -7.16 -0.36 10.04
CA ILE A 91 -5.86 -0.11 9.42
C ILE A 91 -6.08 0.32 7.98
N THR A 92 -5.41 1.38 7.59
CA THR A 92 -5.31 1.89 6.23
C THR A 92 -3.93 1.58 5.70
N ALA A 93 -3.86 0.95 4.54
CA ALA A 93 -2.64 0.82 3.75
C ALA A 93 -2.72 1.77 2.56
N THR A 94 -1.67 2.55 2.33
CA THR A 94 -1.56 3.51 1.24
C THR A 94 -0.29 3.21 0.45
N ALA A 95 -0.43 2.78 -0.80
CA ALA A 95 0.67 2.69 -1.74
C ALA A 95 1.13 4.10 -2.16
N ASP A 96 2.40 4.22 -2.51
CA ASP A 96 3.08 5.48 -2.79
C ASP A 96 2.71 6.65 -1.87
N ALA A 97 2.80 6.43 -0.55
CA ALA A 97 2.37 7.41 0.45
C ALA A 97 3.15 8.74 0.45
N THR A 98 4.22 8.83 -0.34
CA THR A 98 5.03 10.03 -0.55
C THR A 98 4.79 10.70 -1.91
N ASN A 99 3.90 10.14 -2.74
CA ASN A 99 3.59 10.63 -4.09
C ASN A 99 4.86 10.72 -4.97
N ALA A 100 5.74 9.72 -4.87
CA ALA A 100 7.03 9.66 -5.55
C ALA A 100 6.92 9.08 -6.98
N VAL A 101 5.90 8.29 -7.27
CA VAL A 101 5.60 7.76 -8.59
C VAL A 101 4.43 8.57 -9.15
N SER A 102 4.53 9.01 -10.40
CA SER A 102 3.37 9.60 -11.08
C SER A 102 2.48 8.49 -11.59
N GLU A 103 1.19 8.56 -11.25
CA GLU A 103 0.24 7.51 -11.57
C GLU A 103 -0.94 8.01 -12.42
N THR A 104 -1.63 7.08 -13.10
CA THR A 104 -2.84 7.40 -13.88
C THR A 104 -4.00 7.83 -12.96
N ASN A 105 -4.00 7.35 -11.72
CA ASN A 105 -4.99 7.69 -10.70
C ASN A 105 -4.36 7.60 -9.30
N GLU A 106 -4.24 8.73 -8.63
CA GLU A 106 -3.66 8.82 -7.28
C GLU A 106 -4.67 8.48 -6.17
N THR A 107 -5.95 8.31 -6.51
CA THR A 107 -7.04 8.21 -5.52
C THR A 107 -7.36 6.78 -5.09
N ASN A 108 -6.86 5.77 -5.80
CA ASN A 108 -7.06 4.34 -5.56
C ASN A 108 -5.90 3.66 -4.83
N ASN A 109 -4.95 4.44 -4.35
CA ASN A 109 -3.75 3.92 -3.70
C ASN A 109 -4.01 3.53 -2.24
N SER A 110 -5.21 3.80 -1.72
CA SER A 110 -5.54 3.62 -0.30
C SER A 110 -6.67 2.61 -0.09
N LEU A 111 -6.42 1.63 0.79
CA LEU A 111 -7.41 0.66 1.24
C LEU A 111 -7.43 0.62 2.77
N ALA A 112 -8.61 0.85 3.34
CA ALA A 112 -8.86 0.66 4.76
C ALA A 112 -9.61 -0.64 5.03
N ARG A 113 -9.21 -1.37 6.07
CA ARG A 113 -9.90 -2.56 6.55
C ARG A 113 -9.92 -2.61 8.07
N THR A 114 -11.00 -3.16 8.61
CA THR A 114 -11.16 -3.33 10.05
C THR A 114 -10.86 -4.76 10.45
N PHE A 115 -10.02 -4.93 11.47
CA PHE A 115 -9.64 -6.22 12.03
C PHE A 115 -10.07 -6.30 13.49
N THR A 116 -10.77 -7.36 13.86
CA THR A 116 -11.09 -7.66 15.25
C THR A 116 -10.17 -8.76 15.75
N VAL A 117 -9.43 -8.47 16.82
CA VAL A 117 -8.59 -9.43 17.53
C VAL A 117 -9.34 -9.91 18.76
N SER A 118 -9.56 -11.22 18.89
CA SER A 118 -10.18 -11.84 20.06
C SER A 118 -9.55 -13.20 20.34
N GLY A 119 -9.02 -13.40 21.55
CA GLY A 119 -8.45 -14.67 21.98
C GLY A 119 -7.27 -15.14 21.12
N GLY A 120 -6.48 -14.20 20.58
CA GLY A 120 -5.35 -14.51 19.68
C GLY A 120 -5.75 -14.90 18.25
N LYS A 121 -7.03 -14.78 17.89
CA LYS A 121 -7.52 -14.93 16.51
C LYS A 121 -7.84 -13.56 15.91
N VAL A 122 -7.75 -13.46 14.58
CA VAL A 122 -8.10 -12.25 13.81
C VAL A 122 -9.26 -12.55 12.89
N THR A 123 -10.27 -11.68 12.90
CA THR A 123 -11.35 -11.66 11.91
C THR A 123 -11.32 -10.32 11.19
N ALA A 124 -11.32 -10.34 9.86
CA ALA A 124 -11.45 -9.14 9.05
C ALA A 124 -12.93 -8.86 8.76
N GLN A 125 -13.31 -7.58 8.78
CA GLN A 125 -14.64 -7.10 8.39
C GLN A 125 -14.59 -6.42 7.03
#